data_AF-A0A8T4JE59-F1
#
_entry.id   AF-A0A8T4JE59-F1
#
_cell.length_a   1.000
_cell.length_b   1.000
_cell.length_c   1.000
_cell.angle_alpha   90.00
_cell.angle_beta   90.00
_cell.angle_gamma   90.00
#
_symmetry.space_group_name_H-M   'P 1'
#
loop_
_entity.id
_entity.type
_entity.pdbx_description
1 polymer ?
#
loop_
_entity_poly.entity_id
_entity_poly.type
_entity_poly.pdbx_seq_one_letter_code
_entity_poly.pdbx_strand_id
1 'polypeptide(L)'
;MGFSEQEKKDFRAFVAKAKRPVVLYDDDPDGVTSYGMLARALERAGAETIKGIVVKKTPEVNEGFVSKTLSTKPDVVFILDKPKVADKFIEKMTVPIVWLDHHEPSKQDSDYELLTYFNPRVADDEDNKPTCHWVHEFVGEPEDLWVALLGVVADWHIPEFMDEAKERYGDLLPKTWSKVEDLYLDNPLATLIRVVNFNLKGNVS
;
A
#
# COMPACT_ATOMS: atom_id res chain seq x y z
N MET A 1 -13.95 -3.38 11.13
CA MET A 1 -13.29 -4.54 11.75
C MET A 1 -12.12 -4.88 10.86
N GLY A 2 -10.90 -4.88 11.39
CA GLY A 2 -9.70 -5.13 10.59
C GLY A 2 -9.36 -6.60 10.39
N PHE A 3 -8.19 -6.83 9.80
CA PHE A 3 -7.61 -8.15 9.64
C PHE A 3 -7.47 -8.90 10.97
N SER A 4 -7.60 -10.23 10.92
CA SER A 4 -7.29 -11.11 12.04
C SER A 4 -5.79 -11.10 12.35
N GLU A 5 -5.43 -11.42 13.60
CA GLU A 5 -4.01 -11.54 13.99
C GLU A 5 -3.25 -12.59 13.17
N GLN A 6 -3.95 -13.61 12.65
CA GLN A 6 -3.36 -14.62 11.79
C GLN A 6 -3.01 -14.02 10.42
N GLU A 7 -3.91 -13.26 9.79
CA GLU A 7 -3.63 -12.57 8.52
C GLU A 7 -2.47 -11.58 8.66
N LYS A 8 -2.44 -10.79 9.75
CA LYS A 8 -1.32 -9.88 10.03
C LYS A 8 0.00 -10.65 10.16
N LYS A 9 -0.02 -11.79 10.84
CA LYS A 9 1.16 -12.67 10.98
C LYS A 9 1.59 -13.27 9.65
N ASP A 10 0.65 -13.64 8.79
CA ASP A 10 0.94 -14.21 7.47
C ASP A 10 1.55 -13.16 6.54
N PHE A 11 1.02 -11.94 6.52
CA PHE A 11 1.64 -10.82 5.79
C PHE A 11 3.06 -10.56 6.29
N ARG A 12 3.27 -10.46 7.60
CA ARG A 12 4.61 -10.30 8.21
C ARG A 12 5.54 -11.45 7.85
N ALA A 13 5.04 -12.67 7.72
CA ALA A 13 5.84 -13.83 7.33
C ALA A 13 6.32 -13.74 5.87
N PHE A 14 5.52 -13.18 4.96
CA PHE A 14 5.99 -12.88 3.60
C PHE A 14 7.11 -11.84 3.61
N VAL A 15 6.94 -10.75 4.35
CA VAL A 15 7.97 -9.69 4.48
C VAL A 15 9.27 -10.24 5.07
N ALA A 16 9.20 -11.05 6.13
CA ALA A 16 10.37 -11.62 6.78
C ALA A 16 11.17 -12.60 5.89
N LYS A 17 10.50 -13.27 4.95
CA LYS A 17 11.13 -14.26 4.06
C LYS A 17 11.64 -13.65 2.75
N ALA A 18 11.13 -12.49 2.36
CA ALA A 18 11.45 -11.85 1.08
C ALA A 18 12.93 -11.44 0.99
N LYS A 19 13.62 -11.90 -0.06
CA LYS A 19 15.00 -11.54 -0.40
C LYS A 19 15.08 -10.70 -1.66
N ARG A 20 14.22 -10.92 -2.66
CA ARG A 20 14.18 -10.15 -3.90
C ARG A 20 12.73 -9.74 -4.26
N PRO A 21 12.01 -9.05 -3.37
CA PRO A 21 10.64 -8.64 -3.64
C PRO A 21 10.52 -7.67 -4.82
N VAL A 22 9.49 -7.88 -5.64
CA VAL A 22 8.94 -6.85 -6.53
C VAL A 22 7.66 -6.33 -5.90
N VAL A 23 7.48 -5.01 -5.89
CA VAL A 23 6.27 -4.36 -5.38
C VAL A 23 5.63 -3.57 -6.52
N LEU A 24 4.42 -3.96 -6.92
CA LEU A 24 3.55 -3.19 -7.81
C LEU A 24 2.61 -2.34 -6.96
N TYR A 25 2.46 -1.05 -7.28
CA TYR A 25 1.67 -0.12 -6.47
C TYR A 25 1.04 1.00 -7.29
N ASP A 26 -0.04 1.61 -6.78
CA ASP A 26 -0.68 2.77 -7.42
C ASP A 26 0.25 3.99 -7.54
N ASP A 27 -0.07 4.88 -8.47
CA ASP A 27 0.60 6.16 -8.67
C ASP A 27 -0.03 7.32 -7.91
N ASP A 28 -0.84 7.03 -6.90
CA ASP A 28 -1.41 8.00 -5.98
C ASP A 28 -0.70 7.99 -4.61
N PRO A 29 -1.05 8.90 -3.69
CA PRO A 29 -0.42 8.93 -2.37
C PRO A 29 -0.65 7.68 -1.49
N ASP A 30 -1.76 6.97 -1.58
CA ASP A 30 -1.98 5.74 -0.80
C ASP A 30 -1.01 4.65 -1.27
N GLY A 31 -1.00 4.36 -2.57
CA GLY A 31 -0.09 3.38 -3.16
C GLY A 31 1.40 3.70 -2.92
N VAL A 32 1.79 4.98 -3.00
CA VAL A 32 3.19 5.38 -2.81
C VAL A 32 3.64 5.36 -1.36
N THR A 33 2.79 5.79 -0.43
CA THR A 33 3.12 5.70 1.00
C THR A 33 3.13 4.25 1.46
N SER A 34 2.20 3.43 0.97
CA SER A 34 2.19 1.96 1.14
C SER A 34 3.50 1.33 0.68
N TYR A 35 3.94 1.63 -0.55
CA TYR A 35 5.21 1.14 -1.07
C TYR A 35 6.41 1.60 -0.21
N GLY A 36 6.45 2.87 0.17
CA GLY A 36 7.55 3.43 0.96
C GLY A 36 7.72 2.73 2.31
N MET A 37 6.60 2.52 3.03
CA MET A 37 6.62 1.82 4.32
C MET A 37 6.96 0.34 4.16
N LEU A 38 6.38 -0.35 3.18
CA LEU A 38 6.68 -1.75 2.91
C LEU A 38 8.16 -1.95 2.50
N ALA A 39 8.69 -1.08 1.64
CA ALA A 39 10.09 -1.14 1.23
C ALA A 39 11.03 -1.01 2.43
N ARG A 40 10.78 -0.07 3.35
CA ARG A 40 11.57 0.07 4.58
C ARG A 40 11.45 -1.18 5.46
N ALA A 41 10.28 -1.78 5.57
CA ALA A 41 10.10 -3.02 6.31
C ALA A 41 10.88 -4.20 5.67
N LEU A 42 10.86 -4.30 4.34
CA LEU A 42 11.62 -5.32 3.59
C LEU A 42 13.14 -5.12 3.77
N GLU A 43 13.63 -3.87 3.78
CA GLU A 43 15.04 -3.57 4.08
C GLU A 43 15.41 -4.03 5.49
N ARG A 44 14.59 -3.72 6.50
CA ARG A 44 14.79 -4.18 7.89
C ARG A 44 14.77 -5.70 8.01
N ALA A 45 13.93 -6.39 7.23
CA ALA A 45 13.86 -7.84 7.15
C ALA A 45 15.06 -8.48 6.41
N GLY A 46 15.97 -7.67 5.86
CA GLY A 46 17.16 -8.14 5.17
C GLY A 46 16.88 -8.63 3.75
N ALA A 47 16.01 -7.94 3.02
CA ALA A 47 15.90 -8.08 1.58
C ALA A 47 17.21 -7.61 0.90
N GLU A 48 17.67 -8.36 -0.10
CA GLU A 48 18.90 -8.08 -0.85
C GLU A 48 18.67 -7.01 -1.92
N THR A 49 17.49 -7.05 -2.55
CA THR A 49 17.06 -6.07 -3.55
C THR A 49 15.56 -5.84 -3.45
N ILE A 50 15.10 -4.61 -3.57
CA ILE A 50 13.66 -4.28 -3.62
C ILE A 50 13.40 -3.54 -4.92
N LYS A 51 12.43 -4.03 -5.70
CA LYS A 51 12.03 -3.37 -6.96
C LYS A 51 10.61 -2.84 -6.86
N GLY A 52 10.46 -1.52 -6.81
CA GLY A 52 9.19 -0.84 -7.05
C GLY A 52 8.83 -0.75 -8.54
N ILE A 53 7.57 -1.04 -8.87
CA ILE A 53 6.96 -0.87 -10.18
C ILE A 53 5.63 -0.11 -10.01
N VAL A 54 5.63 1.16 -10.38
CA VAL A 54 4.39 1.96 -10.41
C VAL A 54 3.44 1.44 -11.50
N VAL A 55 2.17 1.22 -11.15
CA VAL A 55 1.08 0.85 -12.06
C VAL A 55 0.22 2.08 -12.32
N LYS A 56 0.60 2.85 -13.35
CA LYS A 56 -0.02 4.14 -13.68
C LYS A 56 -1.31 4.00 -14.48
N LYS A 57 -2.28 4.89 -14.24
CA LYS A 57 -3.45 5.15 -15.13
C LYS A 57 -4.39 3.97 -15.37
N THR A 58 -4.25 2.88 -14.63
CA THR A 58 -5.15 1.72 -14.73
C THR A 58 -5.43 1.17 -13.33
N PRO A 59 -6.70 0.79 -13.05
CA PRO A 59 -7.06 0.10 -11.82
C PRO A 59 -6.54 -1.35 -11.79
N GLU A 60 -6.03 -1.86 -12.92
CA GLU A 60 -5.67 -3.27 -13.08
C GLU A 60 -4.16 -3.49 -13.29
N VAL A 61 -3.60 -4.45 -12.54
CA VAL A 61 -2.33 -5.11 -12.85
C VAL A 61 -2.57 -6.15 -13.95
N ASN A 62 -2.25 -5.78 -15.20
CA ASN A 62 -2.47 -6.64 -16.36
C ASN A 62 -1.23 -7.43 -16.78
N GLU A 63 -1.40 -8.30 -17.79
CA GLU A 63 -0.36 -9.17 -18.37
C GLU A 63 0.90 -8.40 -18.83
N GLY A 64 0.79 -7.12 -19.18
CA GLY A 64 1.91 -6.29 -19.60
C GLY A 64 2.99 -6.08 -18.52
N PHE A 65 2.64 -6.25 -17.24
CA PHE A 65 3.59 -6.16 -16.14
C PHE A 65 4.44 -7.42 -15.96
N VAL A 66 4.03 -8.57 -16.53
CA VAL A 66 4.69 -9.87 -16.31
C VAL A 66 6.17 -9.83 -16.68
N SER A 67 6.51 -9.34 -17.87
CA SER A 67 7.90 -9.29 -18.33
C SER A 67 8.77 -8.42 -17.43
N LYS A 68 8.25 -7.24 -17.04
CA LYS A 68 8.96 -6.31 -16.16
C LYS A 68 9.18 -6.90 -14.77
N THR A 69 8.17 -7.56 -14.21
CA THR A 69 8.22 -8.24 -12.91
C THR A 69 9.20 -9.41 -12.93
N LEU A 70 9.09 -10.34 -13.87
CA LEU A 70 9.92 -11.54 -13.88
C LEU A 70 11.38 -11.29 -14.30
N SER A 71 11.65 -10.20 -15.04
CA SER A 71 13.01 -9.83 -15.43
C SER A 71 13.94 -9.59 -14.24
N THR A 72 13.41 -9.26 -13.07
CA THR A 72 14.18 -9.04 -11.85
C THR A 72 14.40 -10.32 -11.03
N LYS A 73 13.86 -11.46 -11.48
CA LYS A 73 13.91 -12.76 -10.79
C LYS A 73 13.43 -12.65 -9.33
N PRO A 74 12.20 -12.17 -9.11
CA PRO A 74 11.66 -12.03 -7.77
C PRO A 74 11.51 -13.37 -7.09
N ASP A 75 11.45 -13.36 -5.76
CA ASP A 75 11.04 -14.50 -4.94
C ASP A 75 9.63 -14.33 -4.35
N VAL A 76 9.11 -13.10 -4.35
CA VAL A 76 7.73 -12.75 -4.02
C VAL A 76 7.34 -11.47 -4.77
N VAL A 77 6.07 -11.35 -5.12
CA VAL A 77 5.48 -10.17 -5.75
C VAL A 77 4.42 -9.60 -4.81
N PHE A 78 4.62 -8.36 -4.35
CA PHE A 78 3.59 -7.61 -3.64
C PHE A 78 2.81 -6.75 -4.63
N ILE A 79 1.49 -6.66 -4.45
CA ILE A 79 0.60 -5.74 -5.16
C ILE A 79 -0.09 -4.91 -4.09
N LEU A 80 0.04 -3.59 -4.17
CA LEU A 80 -0.51 -2.64 -3.21
C LEU A 80 -1.49 -1.71 -3.92
N ASP A 81 -2.63 -1.46 -3.30
CA ASP A 81 -3.55 -0.40 -3.70
C ASP A 81 -3.94 -0.49 -5.18
N LYS A 82 -4.41 -1.68 -5.57
CA LYS A 82 -4.92 -1.93 -6.92
C LYS A 82 -6.16 -2.78 -6.80
N PRO A 83 -7.33 -2.32 -7.29
CA PRO A 83 -8.59 -3.06 -7.16
C PRO A 83 -8.66 -4.31 -8.04
N LYS A 84 -7.78 -4.46 -9.03
CA LYS A 84 -7.84 -5.57 -9.99
C LYS A 84 -6.45 -6.11 -10.32
N VAL A 85 -6.39 -7.44 -10.45
CA VAL A 85 -5.25 -8.17 -11.03
C VAL A 85 -5.81 -9.12 -12.08
N ALA A 86 -5.26 -9.09 -13.29
CA ALA A 86 -5.73 -9.96 -14.36
C ALA A 86 -5.31 -11.42 -14.10
N ASP A 87 -6.20 -12.38 -14.39
CA ASP A 87 -5.90 -13.82 -14.33
C ASP A 87 -4.59 -14.17 -15.05
N LYS A 88 -4.42 -13.63 -16.27
CA LYS A 88 -3.20 -13.84 -17.07
C LYS A 88 -1.92 -13.32 -16.43
N PHE A 89 -2.01 -12.33 -15.53
CA PHE A 89 -0.85 -11.93 -14.74
C PHE A 89 -0.55 -13.00 -13.70
N ILE A 90 -1.57 -13.45 -12.95
CA ILE A 90 -1.46 -14.45 -11.88
C ILE A 90 -0.95 -15.80 -12.44
N GLU A 91 -1.57 -16.31 -13.50
CA GLU A 91 -1.23 -17.56 -14.18
C GLU A 91 0.23 -17.63 -14.65
N LYS A 92 0.84 -16.48 -14.93
CA LYS A 92 2.22 -16.38 -15.41
C LYS A 92 3.25 -16.17 -14.30
N MET A 93 2.81 -15.88 -13.08
CA MET A 93 3.71 -15.78 -11.95
C MET A 93 4.13 -17.18 -11.50
N THR A 94 5.43 -17.35 -11.29
CA THR A 94 6.02 -18.59 -10.77
C THR A 94 6.44 -18.45 -9.31
N VAL A 95 6.04 -17.37 -8.66
CA VAL A 95 6.38 -17.03 -7.27
C VAL A 95 5.13 -16.52 -6.56
N PRO A 96 5.10 -16.56 -5.21
CA PRO A 96 3.96 -16.06 -4.46
C PRO A 96 3.62 -14.61 -4.79
N ILE A 97 2.32 -14.34 -4.90
CA ILE A 97 1.74 -13.02 -5.05
C ILE A 97 1.02 -12.68 -3.74
N VAL A 98 1.39 -11.55 -3.15
CA VAL A 98 0.77 -10.99 -1.96
C VAL A 98 0.06 -9.72 -2.37
N TRP A 99 -1.26 -9.75 -2.40
CA TRP A 99 -2.06 -8.61 -2.85
C TRP A 99 -2.78 -7.99 -1.66
N LEU A 100 -2.42 -6.75 -1.31
CA LEU A 100 -3.05 -5.97 -0.25
C LEU A 100 -3.78 -4.78 -0.87
N ASP A 101 -5.08 -4.69 -0.64
CA ASP A 101 -5.94 -3.66 -1.21
C ASP A 101 -7.12 -3.37 -0.27
N HIS A 102 -7.84 -2.27 -0.51
CA HIS A 102 -8.98 -1.82 0.30
C HIS A 102 -10.22 -1.45 -0.53
N HIS A 103 -10.15 -1.54 -1.85
CA HIS A 103 -11.29 -1.30 -2.73
C HIS A 103 -12.35 -2.39 -2.60
N GLU A 104 -13.48 -2.22 -3.30
CA GLU A 104 -14.52 -3.25 -3.36
C GLU A 104 -13.90 -4.55 -3.88
N PRO A 105 -13.97 -5.66 -3.13
CA PRO A 105 -13.32 -6.89 -3.51
C PRO A 105 -13.80 -7.35 -4.89
N SER A 106 -12.87 -7.46 -5.83
CA SER A 106 -13.18 -8.15 -7.08
C SER A 106 -13.43 -9.64 -6.79
N LYS A 107 -14.36 -10.27 -7.52
CA LYS A 107 -14.50 -11.73 -7.51
C LYS A 107 -13.26 -12.34 -8.16
N GLN A 108 -12.16 -12.43 -7.42
CA GLN A 108 -11.06 -13.28 -7.79
C GLN A 108 -11.25 -14.62 -7.12
N ASP A 109 -11.28 -15.66 -7.94
CA ASP A 109 -11.46 -17.02 -7.49
C ASP A 109 -10.28 -17.41 -6.59
N SER A 110 -10.60 -18.03 -5.46
CA SER A 110 -9.67 -18.59 -4.47
C SER A 110 -8.79 -19.73 -5.00
N ASP A 111 -8.80 -19.96 -6.31
CA ASP A 111 -8.27 -21.16 -6.95
C ASP A 111 -6.78 -21.03 -7.32
N TYR A 112 -6.20 -19.83 -7.17
CA TYR A 112 -4.78 -19.59 -7.44
C TYR A 112 -3.92 -19.90 -6.21
N GLU A 113 -3.24 -21.04 -6.22
CA GLU A 113 -2.37 -21.52 -5.12
C GLU A 113 -1.29 -20.50 -4.69
N LEU A 114 -0.75 -19.73 -5.63
CA LEU A 114 0.31 -18.74 -5.36
C LEU A 114 -0.22 -17.37 -4.96
N LEU A 115 -1.54 -17.13 -4.98
CA LEU A 115 -2.13 -15.85 -4.64
C LEU A 115 -2.61 -15.84 -3.19
N THR A 116 -2.13 -14.87 -2.41
CA THR A 116 -2.71 -14.52 -1.11
C THR A 116 -3.27 -13.11 -1.18
N TYR A 117 -4.58 -12.99 -0.99
CA TYR A 117 -5.30 -11.73 -1.06
C TYR A 117 -5.68 -11.24 0.34
N PHE A 118 -5.22 -10.04 0.67
CA PHE A 118 -5.51 -9.31 1.89
C PHE A 118 -6.40 -8.12 1.52
N ASN A 119 -7.68 -8.18 1.84
CA ASN A 119 -8.56 -7.03 1.74
C ASN A 119 -9.55 -7.03 2.93
N PRO A 120 -9.57 -5.96 3.75
CA PRO A 120 -10.41 -5.90 4.95
C PRO A 120 -11.91 -6.02 4.63
N ARG A 121 -12.32 -5.58 3.43
CA ARG A 121 -13.71 -5.61 2.95
C ARG A 121 -14.24 -7.01 2.65
N VAL A 122 -13.38 -8.02 2.63
CA VAL A 122 -13.79 -9.43 2.57
C VAL A 122 -14.50 -9.86 3.85
N ALA A 123 -14.04 -9.36 5.00
CA ALA A 123 -14.63 -9.66 6.30
C ALA A 123 -15.67 -8.60 6.73
N ASP A 124 -15.45 -7.34 6.38
CA ASP A 124 -16.31 -6.20 6.75
C ASP A 124 -16.35 -5.19 5.60
N ASP A 125 -17.42 -5.24 4.78
CA ASP A 125 -17.56 -4.41 3.56
C ASP A 125 -17.42 -2.90 3.81
N GLU A 126 -17.67 -2.44 5.04
CA GLU A 126 -17.52 -1.03 5.43
C GLU A 126 -16.08 -0.66 5.85
N ASP A 127 -15.19 -1.64 6.05
CA ASP A 127 -13.80 -1.38 6.45
C ASP A 127 -12.93 -1.03 5.22
N ASN A 128 -13.14 0.17 4.69
CA ASN A 128 -12.45 0.69 3.51
C ASN A 128 -11.17 1.48 3.85
N LYS A 129 -10.55 1.23 5.02
CA LYS A 129 -9.34 1.96 5.43
C LYS A 129 -8.24 1.82 4.36
N PRO A 130 -7.51 2.91 4.03
CA PRO A 130 -6.54 2.94 2.93
C PRO A 130 -5.45 1.87 3.07
N THR A 131 -4.86 1.44 1.96
CA THR A 131 -3.83 0.40 1.93
C THR A 131 -2.64 0.75 2.85
N CYS A 132 -2.25 2.02 2.89
CA CYS A 132 -1.14 2.50 3.71
C CYS A 132 -1.42 2.37 5.21
N HIS A 133 -2.69 2.44 5.63
CA HIS A 133 -3.09 2.17 7.01
C HIS A 133 -2.69 0.74 7.39
N TRP A 134 -3.07 -0.23 6.55
CA TRP A 134 -2.79 -1.64 6.81
C TRP A 134 -1.30 -1.97 6.71
N VAL A 135 -0.58 -1.37 5.76
CA VAL A 135 0.88 -1.52 5.71
C VAL A 135 1.52 -1.01 7.01
N HIS A 136 1.07 0.13 7.53
CA HIS A 136 1.58 0.67 8.80
C HIS A 136 1.24 -0.25 9.97
N GLU A 137 0.01 -0.75 10.07
CA GLU A 137 -0.38 -1.68 11.14
C GLU A 137 0.38 -3.01 11.07
N PHE A 138 0.66 -3.52 9.86
CA PHE A 138 1.29 -4.82 9.69
C PHE A 138 2.78 -4.77 9.97
N VAL A 139 3.47 -3.74 9.46
CA VAL A 139 4.93 -3.66 9.38
C VAL A 139 5.52 -2.26 9.59
N GLY A 140 4.69 -1.26 9.86
CA GLY A 140 5.14 0.11 10.12
C GLY A 140 5.91 0.23 11.43
N GLU A 141 6.85 1.18 11.46
CA GLU A 141 7.49 1.60 12.70
C GLU A 141 6.84 2.89 13.23
N PRO A 142 7.07 3.22 14.51
CA PRO A 142 6.58 4.48 15.07
C PRO A 142 7.07 5.73 14.32
N GLU A 143 8.23 5.68 13.67
CA GLU A 143 8.78 6.79 12.86
C GLU A 143 8.11 6.95 11.50
N ASP A 144 7.40 5.91 11.02
CA ASP A 144 6.70 5.90 9.74
C ASP A 144 5.26 6.45 9.88
N LEU A 145 4.81 6.79 11.09
CA LEU A 145 3.43 7.22 11.36
C LEU A 145 3.01 8.47 10.55
N TRP A 146 3.93 9.41 10.31
CA TRP A 146 3.63 10.59 9.47
C TRP A 146 3.46 10.22 7.98
N VAL A 147 4.08 9.13 7.51
CA VAL A 147 3.93 8.61 6.15
C VAL A 147 2.55 7.96 6.01
N ALA A 148 2.13 7.17 7.01
CA ALA A 148 0.79 6.61 7.08
C ALA A 148 -0.28 7.72 7.16
N LEU A 149 -0.07 8.74 7.99
CA LEU A 149 -0.94 9.92 8.07
C LEU A 149 -1.13 10.57 6.71
N LEU A 150 -0.03 10.77 5.96
CA LEU A 150 -0.08 11.38 4.63
C LEU A 150 -0.95 10.57 3.68
N GLY A 151 -0.71 9.26 3.57
CA GLY A 151 -1.46 8.38 2.68
C GLY A 151 -2.94 8.31 3.05
N VAL A 152 -3.25 8.10 4.33
CA VAL A 152 -4.64 7.96 4.80
C VAL A 152 -5.45 9.23 4.56
N VAL A 153 -4.87 10.39 4.88
CA VAL A 153 -5.54 11.67 4.62
C VAL A 153 -5.65 11.92 3.13
N ALA A 154 -4.61 11.58 2.36
CA ALA A 154 -4.61 11.75 0.91
C ALA A 154 -5.69 10.92 0.18
N ASP A 155 -6.09 9.80 0.78
CA ASP A 155 -7.21 8.96 0.33
C ASP A 155 -8.54 9.32 1.04
N TRP A 156 -8.66 10.55 1.52
CA TRP A 156 -9.90 11.11 2.07
C TRP A 156 -10.40 10.51 3.39
N HIS A 157 -9.49 9.97 4.22
CA HIS A 157 -9.82 9.42 5.54
C HIS A 157 -9.19 10.21 6.70
N ILE A 158 -9.81 10.16 7.88
CA ILE A 158 -9.18 10.56 9.13
C ILE A 158 -8.71 9.29 9.84
N PRO A 159 -7.40 9.08 10.03
CA PRO A 159 -6.91 7.87 10.69
C PRO A 159 -7.33 7.78 12.16
N GLU A 160 -7.54 6.55 12.64
CA GLU A 160 -7.81 6.25 14.05
C GLU A 160 -6.62 6.64 14.96
N PHE A 161 -5.41 6.65 14.41
CA PHE A 161 -4.19 7.09 15.08
C PHE A 161 -3.95 8.62 15.05
N MET A 162 -4.96 9.42 14.70
CA MET A 162 -4.82 10.88 14.58
C MET A 162 -4.32 11.54 15.87
N ASP A 163 -4.76 11.08 17.04
CA ASP A 163 -4.33 11.64 18.32
C ASP A 163 -2.83 11.39 18.56
N GLU A 164 -2.33 10.21 18.24
CA GLU A 164 -0.89 9.89 18.31
C GLU A 164 -0.10 10.72 17.30
N ALA A 165 -0.61 10.85 16.07
CA ALA A 165 0.02 11.67 15.04
C ALA A 165 0.10 13.14 15.44
N LYS A 166 -0.91 13.67 16.15
CA LYS A 166 -0.91 15.02 16.70
C LYS A 166 0.12 15.21 17.80
N GLU A 167 0.30 14.22 18.67
CA GLU A 167 1.30 14.28 19.73
C GLU A 167 2.72 14.34 19.16
N ARG A 168 3.00 13.52 18.13
CA ARG A 168 4.34 13.38 17.55
C ARG A 168 4.68 14.40 16.47
N TYR A 169 3.70 14.73 15.63
CA TYR A 169 3.85 15.52 14.39
C TYR A 169 2.80 16.62 14.28
N GLY A 170 2.39 17.19 15.42
CA GLY A 170 1.36 18.23 15.46
C GLY A 170 1.70 19.51 14.69
N ASP A 171 2.97 19.73 14.36
CA ASP A 171 3.44 20.80 13.48
C ASP A 171 3.09 20.57 12.00
N LEU A 172 2.83 19.32 11.59
CA LEU A 172 2.31 19.01 10.26
C LEU A 172 0.82 19.33 10.11
N LEU A 173 0.08 19.35 11.23
CA LEU A 173 -1.38 19.45 11.24
C LEU A 173 -1.86 20.90 11.38
N PRO A 174 -3.07 21.23 10.88
CA PRO A 174 -3.71 22.49 11.22
C PRO A 174 -4.01 22.56 12.72
N LYS A 175 -4.11 23.77 13.28
CA LYS A 175 -4.43 23.95 14.72
C LYS A 175 -5.79 23.35 15.12
N THR A 176 -6.74 23.31 14.19
CA THR A 176 -8.10 22.83 14.39
C THR A 176 -8.57 22.12 13.12
N TRP A 177 -9.26 20.99 13.29
CA TRP A 177 -9.94 20.27 12.22
C TRP A 177 -11.11 19.49 12.82
N SER A 178 -12.09 19.18 11.98
CA SER A 178 -13.26 18.36 12.32
C SER A 178 -13.62 17.37 11.22
N LYS A 179 -13.20 17.67 9.97
CA LYS A 179 -13.41 16.83 8.80
C LYS A 179 -12.13 16.73 7.99
N VAL A 180 -12.08 15.79 7.05
CA VAL A 180 -10.88 15.54 6.25
C VAL A 180 -10.52 16.74 5.35
N GLU A 181 -11.51 17.53 4.90
CA GLU A 181 -11.31 18.75 4.13
C GLU A 181 -10.39 19.74 4.85
N ASP A 182 -10.53 19.85 6.18
CA ASP A 182 -9.74 20.77 7.01
C ASP A 182 -8.25 20.42 6.97
N LEU A 183 -7.93 19.12 6.80
CA LEU A 183 -6.55 18.62 6.72
C LEU A 183 -5.89 18.93 5.37
N TYR A 184 -6.68 19.26 4.33
CA TYR A 184 -6.20 19.66 3.00
C TYR A 184 -6.01 21.16 2.79
N LEU A 185 -6.30 21.97 3.82
CA LEU A 185 -6.15 23.42 3.79
C LEU A 185 -4.67 23.85 3.81
N ASP A 186 -4.39 25.12 4.05
CA ASP A 186 -3.03 25.65 4.06
C ASP A 186 -2.27 25.23 5.33
N ASN A 187 -1.65 24.04 5.28
CA ASN A 187 -0.82 23.47 6.33
C ASN A 187 0.30 22.58 5.72
N PRO A 188 1.33 22.20 6.51
CA PRO A 188 2.43 21.40 6.00
C PRO A 188 2.03 20.01 5.51
N LEU A 189 1.10 19.30 6.17
CA LEU A 189 0.58 18.01 5.71
C LEU A 189 -0.04 18.12 4.31
N ALA A 190 -0.92 19.10 4.09
CA ALA A 190 -1.51 19.34 2.77
C ALA A 190 -0.47 19.64 1.70
N THR A 191 0.60 20.36 2.07
CA THR A 191 1.73 20.61 1.17
C THR A 191 2.45 19.31 0.81
N LEU A 192 2.70 18.43 1.77
CA LEU A 192 3.31 17.12 1.53
C LEU A 192 2.42 16.23 0.64
N ILE A 193 1.11 16.18 0.91
CA ILE A 193 0.14 15.46 0.07
C ILE A 193 0.23 15.96 -1.38
N ARG A 194 0.25 17.28 -1.60
CA ARG A 194 0.40 17.87 -2.94
C ARG A 194 1.73 17.47 -3.58
N VAL A 195 2.85 17.54 -2.86
CA VAL A 195 4.17 17.16 -3.37
C VAL A 195 4.18 15.70 -3.83
N VAL A 196 3.69 14.77 -3.00
CA VAL A 196 3.61 13.34 -3.35
C VAL A 196 2.73 13.15 -4.58
N ASN A 197 1.53 13.73 -4.59
CA ASN A 197 0.59 13.63 -5.69
C ASN A 197 1.14 14.22 -7.02
N PHE A 198 1.91 15.31 -6.98
CA PHE A 198 2.51 15.91 -8.18
C PHE A 198 3.73 15.16 -8.70
N ASN A 199 4.57 14.61 -7.81
CA ASN A 199 5.77 13.87 -8.22
C ASN A 199 5.45 12.64 -9.07
N LEU A 200 4.22 12.13 -8.99
CA LEU A 200 3.78 10.92 -9.68
C LEU A 200 3.07 11.20 -11.01
N LYS A 201 2.66 12.45 -11.24
CA LYS A 201 1.94 12.94 -12.45
C LYS A 201 2.83 13.26 -13.66
N GLY A 202 4.13 12.93 -13.60
CA GLY A 202 5.06 13.14 -14.72
C GLY A 202 4.71 12.35 -15.98
N ASN A 203 5.02 12.92 -17.15
CA ASN A 203 4.97 12.23 -18.44
C ASN A 203 6.01 11.10 -18.47
N VAL A 204 5.60 9.93 -18.97
CA VAL A 204 6.53 8.83 -19.27
C VAL A 204 7.13 9.12 -20.64
N SER A 205 8.46 9.24 -20.69
CA SER A 205 9.22 9.11 -21.94
C SER A 205 9.09 7.71 -22.51
#